data_AF-S5LTL6-F1
#
_entry.id   AF-S5LTL6-F1
#
_cell.length_a   1.000
_cell.length_b   1.000
_cell.length_c   1.000
_cell.angle_alpha   90.00
_cell.angle_beta   90.00
_cell.angle_gamma   90.00
#
_symmetry.space_group_name_H-M   'P 1'
#
loop_
_entity.id
_entity.type
_entity.pdbx_description
1 polymer ?
#
loop_
_entity_poly.entity_id
_entity_poly.type
_entity_poly.pdbx_seq_one_letter_code
_entity_poly.pdbx_strand_id
1 'polypeptide(L)'
;MTKRKLTRDEIEKSIELAFQELLELSTMDLENNSFQLEEDKQKFKKNIKENPIKSNSIEKVNSIQKNSKQTDLKAIISLAKQKGKEINTGKWKDYDSSREDEVLLKAKKEGKSAYDSDVLRELILERQKQKRKTNDVNEIIYKKK
;
A
#
# COMPACT_ATOMS: atom_id res chain seq x y z
N MET A 1 -50.83 -24.91 -6.76
CA MET A 1 -50.02 -24.75 -5.54
C MET A 1 -50.48 -23.50 -4.80
N THR A 2 -51.09 -23.68 -3.64
CA THR A 2 -51.58 -22.59 -2.79
C THR A 2 -50.40 -21.95 -2.03
N LYS A 3 -50.18 -20.64 -2.22
CA LYS A 3 -49.16 -19.88 -1.49
C LYS A 3 -49.58 -19.80 -0.02
N ARG A 4 -48.83 -20.46 0.88
CA ARG A 4 -49.01 -20.33 2.33
C ARG A 4 -48.65 -18.88 2.72
N LYS A 5 -49.57 -18.18 3.39
CA LYS A 5 -49.28 -16.86 3.95
C LYS A 5 -48.44 -17.07 5.20
N LEU A 6 -47.27 -16.42 5.26
CA LEU A 6 -46.40 -16.42 6.43
C LEU A 6 -47.14 -15.76 7.59
N THR A 7 -47.00 -16.33 8.79
CA THR A 7 -47.51 -15.70 10.01
C THR A 7 -46.62 -14.53 10.40
N ARG A 8 -47.15 -13.61 11.20
CA ARG A 8 -46.40 -12.45 11.70
C ARG A 8 -45.13 -12.87 12.44
N ASP A 9 -45.22 -13.93 13.24
CA ASP A 9 -44.11 -14.48 14.01
C ASP A 9 -43.00 -15.05 13.12
N GLU A 10 -43.35 -15.64 11.97
CA GLU A 10 -42.37 -16.13 10.99
C GLU A 10 -41.62 -14.95 10.34
N ILE A 11 -42.31 -13.83 10.11
CA ILE A 11 -41.72 -12.60 9.57
C ILE A 11 -40.80 -11.96 10.61
N GLU A 12 -41.25 -11.77 11.84
CA GLU A 12 -40.45 -11.17 12.93
C GLU A 12 -39.18 -11.98 13.20
N LYS A 13 -39.27 -13.31 13.21
CA LYS A 13 -38.11 -14.20 13.35
C LYS A 13 -37.15 -14.10 12.17
N SER A 14 -37.66 -13.97 10.94
CA SER A 14 -36.80 -13.77 9.75
C SER A 14 -36.08 -12.43 9.78
N ILE A 15 -36.73 -11.39 10.30
CA ILE A 15 -36.16 -10.06 10.46
C ILE A 15 -35.08 -10.08 11.54
N GLU A 16 -35.36 -10.70 12.69
CA GLU A 16 -34.40 -10.84 13.79
C GLU A 16 -33.13 -11.58 13.32
N LEU A 17 -33.30 -12.67 12.58
CA LEU A 17 -32.19 -13.46 12.04
C LEU A 17 -31.37 -12.66 11.01
N ALA A 18 -32.03 -11.90 10.13
CA ALA A 18 -31.34 -11.02 9.18
C ALA A 18 -30.57 -9.87 9.87
N PHE A 19 -31.11 -9.30 10.95
CA PHE A 19 -30.41 -8.27 11.72
C PHE A 19 -29.21 -8.83 12.48
N GLN A 20 -29.31 -10.06 12.98
CA GLN A 20 -28.20 -10.74 13.63
C GLN A 20 -27.06 -11.00 12.64
N GLU A 21 -27.36 -11.49 11.43
CA GLU A 21 -26.37 -11.67 10.36
C GLU A 21 -25.72 -10.34 9.93
N LEU A 22 -26.50 -9.25 9.84
CA LEU A 22 -25.97 -7.92 9.53
C LEU A 22 -25.02 -7.37 10.60
N LEU A 23 -25.36 -7.60 11.88
CA LEU A 23 -24.48 -7.24 13.00
C LEU A 23 -23.18 -8.04 12.97
N GLU A 24 -23.27 -9.35 12.72
CA GLU A 24 -22.11 -10.24 12.62
C GLU A 24 -21.19 -9.83 11.45
N LEU A 25 -21.76 -9.52 10.28
CA LEU A 25 -21.02 -8.97 9.13
C LEU A 25 -20.35 -7.64 9.45
N SER A 26 -21.03 -6.75 10.20
CA SER A 26 -20.46 -5.48 10.62
C SER A 26 -19.28 -5.63 11.58
N THR A 27 -19.24 -6.72 12.38
CA THR A 27 -18.16 -6.99 13.32
C THR A 27 -17.03 -7.85 12.73
N MET A 28 -17.30 -8.64 11.69
CA MET A 28 -16.28 -9.45 11.00
C MET A 28 -15.13 -8.61 10.43
N ASP A 29 -15.40 -7.41 9.93
CA ASP A 29 -14.36 -6.51 9.43
C ASP A 29 -13.47 -5.94 10.57
N LEU A 30 -13.97 -5.91 11.81
CA LEU A 30 -13.23 -5.43 12.99
C LEU A 30 -12.35 -6.52 13.61
N GLU A 31 -12.81 -7.77 13.63
CA GLU A 31 -12.07 -8.90 14.20
C GLU A 31 -10.91 -9.36 13.32
N ASN A 32 -11.06 -9.36 12.00
CA ASN A 32 -9.99 -9.75 11.08
C ASN A 32 -8.79 -8.77 11.11
N ASN A 33 -9.02 -7.51 11.47
CA ASN A 33 -7.95 -6.50 11.59
C ASN A 33 -7.25 -6.49 12.97
N SER A 34 -7.87 -7.05 14.01
CA SER A 34 -7.29 -7.05 15.36
C SER A 34 -6.28 -8.19 15.57
N PHE A 35 -6.47 -9.34 14.90
CA PHE A 35 -5.52 -10.46 14.96
C PHE A 35 -4.17 -10.16 14.29
N GLN A 36 -4.15 -9.38 13.21
CA GLN A 36 -2.90 -8.99 12.53
C GLN A 36 -2.06 -8.02 13.37
N LEU A 37 -2.69 -7.16 14.18
CA LEU A 37 -1.96 -6.20 15.03
C LEU A 37 -1.20 -6.85 16.21
N GLU A 38 -1.71 -7.96 16.74
CA GLU A 38 -1.07 -8.70 17.85
C GLU A 38 0.09 -9.58 17.36
N GLU A 39 -0.04 -10.23 16.20
CA GLU A 39 1.04 -11.02 15.61
C GLU A 39 2.23 -10.16 15.17
N ASP A 40 1.98 -8.96 14.64
CA ASP A 40 3.05 -8.06 14.22
C ASP A 40 3.84 -7.53 15.42
N LYS A 41 3.18 -7.17 16.53
CA LYS A 41 3.88 -6.73 17.76
C LYS A 41 4.78 -7.83 18.36
N GLN A 42 4.41 -9.10 18.25
CA GLN A 42 5.23 -10.21 18.75
C GLN A 42 6.41 -10.55 17.82
N LYS A 43 6.25 -10.43 16.49
CA LYS A 43 7.35 -10.60 15.53
C LYS A 43 8.40 -9.49 15.63
N PHE A 44 8.01 -8.27 16.01
CA PHE A 44 8.96 -7.17 16.26
C PHE A 44 9.78 -7.33 17.55
N LYS A 45 9.25 -7.95 18.61
CA LYS A 45 10.00 -8.12 19.88
C LYS A 45 10.96 -9.31 19.89
N LYS A 46 10.70 -10.37 19.12
CA LYS A 46 11.55 -11.57 19.12
C LYS A 46 12.81 -11.43 18.25
N ASN A 47 12.80 -10.56 17.25
CA ASN A 47 13.95 -10.34 16.35
C ASN A 47 15.01 -9.35 16.89
N ILE A 48 14.82 -8.75 18.08
CA ILE A 48 15.76 -7.78 18.64
C ILE A 48 16.84 -8.45 19.52
N LYS A 49 16.68 -9.71 19.93
CA LYS A 49 17.56 -10.32 20.95
C LYS A 49 18.68 -11.24 20.47
N GLU A 50 18.76 -11.65 19.21
CA GLU A 50 19.71 -12.72 18.82
C GLU A 50 20.53 -12.51 17.54
N ASN A 51 20.70 -11.25 17.11
CA ASN A 51 21.76 -10.95 16.15
C ASN A 51 22.50 -9.70 16.61
N PRO A 52 23.64 -9.81 17.33
CA PRO A 52 24.62 -8.76 17.28
C PRO A 52 25.05 -8.66 15.81
N ILE A 53 24.48 -7.70 15.10
CA ILE A 53 24.97 -7.29 13.79
C ILE A 53 26.44 -6.97 14.01
N LYS A 54 27.31 -7.91 13.64
CA LYS A 54 28.74 -7.67 13.52
C LYS A 54 28.85 -6.48 12.59
N SER A 55 29.17 -5.35 13.18
CA SER A 55 29.34 -4.07 12.54
C SER A 55 30.62 -4.08 11.72
N ASN A 56 30.70 -4.93 10.70
CA ASN A 56 31.80 -4.95 9.73
C ASN A 56 31.67 -3.82 8.70
N SER A 57 30.83 -2.82 8.96
CA SER A 57 30.63 -1.65 8.09
C SER A 57 30.98 -0.33 8.76
N ILE A 58 31.36 -0.30 10.04
CA ILE A 58 31.81 0.93 10.71
C ILE A 58 33.22 1.32 10.23
N GLU A 59 34.06 0.36 9.83
CA GLU A 59 35.43 0.67 9.37
C GLU A 59 35.50 1.34 7.99
N LYS A 60 34.45 1.24 7.16
CA LYS A 60 34.40 1.92 5.85
C LYS A 60 33.80 3.32 5.85
N VAL A 61 33.30 3.80 6.99
CA VAL A 61 32.88 5.21 7.13
C VAL A 61 34.07 6.10 7.52
N ASN A 62 35.09 5.53 8.18
CA ASN A 62 36.30 6.27 8.58
C ASN A 62 37.37 6.39 7.48
N SER A 63 37.25 5.63 6.38
CA SER A 63 38.23 5.67 5.28
C SER A 63 37.90 6.70 4.18
N ILE A 64 36.72 7.34 4.21
CA ILE A 64 36.40 8.47 3.31
C ILE A 64 36.83 9.82 3.93
N GLN A 65 37.11 9.87 5.23
CA GLN A 65 37.43 11.11 5.94
C GLN A 65 38.89 11.59 5.84
N LYS A 66 39.77 10.92 5.10
CA LYS A 66 41.21 11.29 5.12
C LYS A 66 41.79 12.02 3.92
N ASN A 67 41.06 12.28 2.82
CA ASN A 67 41.68 12.87 1.63
C ASN A 67 40.84 13.89 0.84
N SER A 68 39.95 14.65 1.47
CA SER A 68 39.57 15.94 0.87
C SER A 68 39.18 16.92 1.96
N LYS A 69 39.70 18.14 1.83
CA LYS A 69 39.42 19.27 2.72
C LYS A 69 37.91 19.50 2.73
N GLN A 70 37.21 19.03 3.78
CA GLN A 70 35.80 19.32 4.07
C GLN A 70 35.58 20.80 4.49
N THR A 71 36.32 21.72 3.91
CA THR A 71 36.18 23.17 4.13
C THR A 71 35.67 23.91 2.90
N ASP A 72 35.58 23.24 1.75
CA ASP A 72 35.01 23.84 0.54
C ASP A 72 33.48 23.69 0.56
N LEU A 73 32.78 24.84 0.58
CA LEU A 73 31.31 24.91 0.54
C LEU A 73 30.72 24.10 -0.62
N LYS A 74 31.43 24.01 -1.76
CA LYS A 74 30.97 23.22 -2.91
C LYS A 74 30.89 21.73 -2.60
N ALA A 75 31.85 21.19 -1.84
CA ALA A 75 31.88 19.79 -1.43
C ALA A 75 30.79 19.47 -0.40
N ILE A 76 30.49 20.41 0.50
CA ILE A 76 29.39 20.27 1.46
C ILE A 76 28.04 20.28 0.73
N ILE A 77 27.86 21.18 -0.23
CA ILE A 77 26.63 21.28 -1.02
C ILE A 77 26.41 20.03 -1.87
N SER A 78 27.46 19.49 -2.51
CA SER A 78 27.32 18.26 -3.32
C SER A 78 26.94 17.07 -2.46
N LEU A 79 27.54 16.91 -1.28
CA LEU A 79 27.24 15.84 -0.33
C LEU A 79 25.83 15.97 0.24
N ALA A 80 25.38 17.18 0.56
CA ALA A 80 24.01 17.44 0.99
C ALA A 80 22.98 17.11 -0.10
N LYS A 81 23.26 17.48 -1.36
CA LYS A 81 22.42 17.12 -2.52
C LYS A 81 22.36 15.62 -2.74
N GLN A 82 23.48 14.91 -2.56
CA GLN A 82 23.53 13.46 -2.68
C GLN A 82 22.69 12.78 -1.60
N LYS A 83 22.89 13.14 -0.32
CA LYS A 83 22.08 12.60 0.79
C LYS A 83 20.59 12.92 0.65
N GLY A 84 20.24 14.11 0.15
CA GLY A 84 18.85 14.47 -0.13
C GLY A 84 18.18 13.58 -1.19
N LYS A 85 18.93 13.08 -2.17
CA LYS A 85 18.42 12.12 -3.16
C LYS A 85 18.22 10.74 -2.55
N GLU A 86 19.18 10.27 -1.74
CA GLU A 86 19.11 8.98 -1.04
C GLU A 86 17.90 8.89 -0.10
N ILE A 87 17.57 9.98 0.60
CA ILE A 87 16.38 10.06 1.48
C ILE A 87 15.08 10.03 0.64
N ASN A 88 15.05 10.69 -0.51
CA ASN A 88 13.87 10.69 -1.38
C ASN A 88 13.64 9.34 -2.06
N THR A 89 14.68 8.54 -2.32
CA THR A 89 14.55 7.18 -2.86
C THR A 89 14.02 6.17 -1.83
N GLY A 90 14.07 6.48 -0.54
CA GLY A 90 13.59 5.61 0.55
C GLY A 90 12.13 5.85 0.97
N LYS A 91 11.42 6.79 0.34
CA LYS A 91 9.99 6.95 0.58
C LYS A 91 9.27 5.73 0.01
N TRP A 92 8.49 5.05 0.84
CA TRP A 92 7.59 3.99 0.41
C TRP A 92 6.70 4.57 -0.70
N LYS A 93 6.90 4.11 -1.93
CA LYS A 93 6.00 4.38 -3.04
C LYS A 93 5.02 3.22 -3.12
N ASP A 94 3.73 3.53 -3.17
CA ASP A 94 2.73 2.52 -3.49
C ASP A 94 3.02 1.95 -4.88
N TYR A 95 2.99 0.62 -5.02
CA TYR A 95 3.29 -0.10 -6.26
C TYR A 95 2.44 0.42 -7.46
N ASP A 96 1.21 0.86 -7.19
CA ASP A 96 0.30 1.39 -8.19
C ASP A 96 0.58 2.85 -8.61
N SER A 97 1.32 3.61 -7.80
CA SER A 97 1.70 4.99 -8.17
C SER A 97 2.67 5.05 -9.35
N SER A 98 3.40 3.96 -9.63
CA SER A 98 4.42 3.91 -10.68
C SER A 98 3.87 4.15 -12.07
N ARG A 99 2.70 3.57 -12.41
CA ARG A 99 2.13 3.67 -13.76
C ARG A 99 1.50 5.04 -14.03
N GLU A 100 0.80 5.59 -13.05
CA GLU A 100 0.25 6.95 -13.18
C GLU A 100 1.38 7.99 -13.26
N ASP A 101 2.45 7.81 -12.48
CA ASP A 101 3.64 8.65 -12.54
C ASP A 101 4.31 8.59 -13.93
N GLU A 102 4.35 7.43 -14.59
CA GLU A 102 4.88 7.28 -15.94
C GLU A 102 4.08 8.05 -16.98
N VAL A 103 2.74 8.03 -16.90
CA VAL A 103 1.85 8.79 -17.77
C VAL A 103 2.09 10.29 -17.59
N LEU A 104 2.19 10.76 -16.35
CA LEU A 104 2.48 12.16 -16.03
C LEU A 104 3.88 12.59 -16.48
N LEU A 105 4.89 11.72 -16.33
CA LEU A 105 6.25 11.96 -16.81
C LEU A 105 6.31 12.06 -18.34
N LYS A 106 5.56 11.23 -19.05
CA LYS A 106 5.44 11.28 -20.52
C LYS A 106 4.75 12.56 -20.97
N ALA A 107 3.61 12.91 -20.36
CA ALA A 107 2.91 14.16 -20.63
C ALA A 107 3.81 15.38 -20.44
N LYS A 108 4.58 15.41 -19.34
CA LYS A 108 5.53 16.48 -19.04
C LYS A 108 6.63 16.59 -20.09
N LYS A 109 7.14 15.46 -20.61
CA LYS A 109 8.13 15.45 -21.71
C LYS A 109 7.55 15.98 -23.02
N GLU A 110 6.27 15.73 -23.26
CA GLU A 110 5.53 16.26 -24.41
C GLU A 110 5.08 17.73 -24.21
N GLY A 111 5.36 18.33 -23.05
CA GLY A 111 4.95 19.69 -22.72
C GLY A 111 3.46 19.84 -22.40
N LYS A 112 2.74 18.72 -22.24
CA LYS A 112 1.31 18.71 -21.89
C LYS A 112 1.12 18.93 -20.39
N SER A 113 -0.01 19.56 -20.06
CA SER A 113 -0.45 19.72 -18.68
C SER A 113 -0.88 18.38 -18.10
N ALA A 114 -0.74 18.21 -16.79
CA ALA A 114 -1.31 17.06 -16.08
C ALA A 114 -2.86 17.00 -16.20
N TYR A 115 -3.48 18.15 -16.50
CA TYR A 115 -4.93 18.30 -16.66
C TYR A 115 -5.38 18.33 -18.12
N ASP A 116 -4.49 18.05 -19.06
CA ASP A 116 -4.84 17.88 -20.46
C ASP A 116 -5.84 16.71 -20.62
N SER A 117 -6.81 16.86 -21.52
CA SER A 117 -7.86 15.86 -21.73
C SER A 117 -7.30 14.49 -22.11
N ASP A 118 -6.21 14.45 -22.89
CA ASP A 118 -5.59 13.19 -23.33
C ASP A 118 -4.92 12.48 -22.16
N VAL A 119 -4.25 13.25 -21.31
CA VAL A 119 -3.54 12.75 -20.12
C VAL A 119 -4.53 12.23 -19.09
N LEU A 120 -5.61 12.98 -18.83
CA LEU A 120 -6.68 12.56 -17.94
C LEU A 120 -7.36 11.28 -18.43
N ARG A 121 -7.60 11.18 -19.74
CA ARG A 121 -8.17 9.96 -20.34
C ARG A 121 -7.27 8.75 -20.11
N GLU A 122 -5.96 8.89 -20.32
CA GLU A 122 -5.00 7.81 -20.08
C GLU A 122 -4.96 7.39 -18.60
N LEU A 123 -4.94 8.35 -17.67
CA LEU A 123 -4.99 8.08 -16.23
C LEU A 123 -6.27 7.35 -15.82
N ILE A 124 -7.44 7.77 -16.33
CA ILE A 124 -8.71 7.10 -16.03
C ILE A 124 -8.70 5.66 -16.53
N LEU A 125 -8.16 5.42 -17.73
CA LEU A 125 -8.06 4.06 -18.28
C LEU A 125 -7.15 3.16 -17.44
N GLU A 126 -6.01 3.67 -16.97
CA GLU A 126 -5.13 2.92 -16.07
C GLU A 126 -5.81 2.57 -14.74
N ARG A 127 -6.52 3.53 -14.13
CA ARG A 127 -7.32 3.29 -12.91
C ARG A 127 -8.39 2.22 -13.12
N GLN A 128 -9.07 2.25 -14.27
CA GLN A 128 -10.07 1.24 -14.61
C GLN A 128 -9.44 -0.15 -14.77
N LYS A 129 -8.24 -0.25 -15.37
CA LYS A 129 -7.51 -1.52 -15.47
C LYS A 129 -7.12 -2.05 -14.09
N GLN A 130 -6.61 -1.19 -13.20
CA GLN A 130 -6.26 -1.58 -11.83
C GLN A 130 -7.48 -2.10 -11.07
N LYS A 131 -8.60 -1.37 -11.10
CA LYS A 131 -9.87 -1.80 -10.47
C LYS A 131 -10.36 -3.15 -10.98
N ARG A 132 -10.17 -3.46 -12.27
CA ARG A 132 -10.54 -4.77 -12.83
C ARG A 132 -9.61 -5.89 -12.35
N LYS A 133 -8.32 -5.62 -12.15
CA LYS A 133 -7.37 -6.61 -11.62
C LYS A 133 -7.67 -6.97 -10.16
N THR A 134 -8.02 -5.97 -9.34
CA THR A 134 -8.34 -6.21 -7.93
C THR A 134 -9.69 -6.88 -7.74
N ASN A 135 -10.63 -6.66 -8.66
CA ASN A 135 -11.99 -7.20 -8.61
C ASN A 135 -12.19 -8.41 -9.53
N ASP A 136 -11.14 -9.16 -9.85
CA ASP A 136 -11.24 -10.26 -10.81
C ASP A 136 -12.13 -11.38 -10.24
N VAL A 137 -13.42 -11.32 -10.61
CA VAL A 137 -14.47 -12.29 -10.24
C VAL A 137 -14.07 -13.71 -10.64
N ASN A 138 -13.14 -13.86 -11.59
CA ASN A 138 -12.57 -15.14 -11.99
C ASN A 138 -11.90 -15.89 -10.82
N GLU A 139 -11.16 -15.22 -9.92
CA GLU A 139 -10.58 -15.91 -8.76
C GLU A 139 -11.65 -16.48 -7.82
N ILE A 140 -12.79 -15.80 -7.68
CA ILE A 140 -13.91 -16.25 -6.85
C ILE A 140 -14.64 -17.43 -7.51
N ILE A 141 -14.78 -17.43 -8.84
CA ILE A 141 -15.43 -18.51 -9.60
C ILE A 141 -14.56 -19.78 -9.60
N TYR A 142 -13.23 -19.65 -9.74
CA TYR A 142 -12.32 -20.80 -9.76
C TYR A 142 -12.02 -21.40 -8.39
N LYS A 143 -12.14 -20.64 -7.28
CA LYS A 143 -12.03 -21.18 -5.91
C LYS A 143 -13.23 -22.02 -5.47
N LYS A 144 -14.35 -21.97 -6.19
CA LYS A 144 -15.61 -22.64 -5.82
C LYS A 144 -15.86 -23.95 -6.58
N LYS A 145 -14.90 -24.44 -7.36
CA LYS A 145 -14.93 -25.76 -8.02
C LYS A 145 -14.04 -26.75 -7.29
#